data_AF-A0A1C6TRV5-F1
#
_entry.id   AF-A0A1C6TRV5-F1
#
_cell.length_a   1.000
_cell.length_b   1.000
_cell.length_c   1.000
_cell.angle_alpha   90.00
_cell.angle_beta   90.00
_cell.angle_gamma   90.00
#
_symmetry.space_group_name_H-M   'P 1'
#
loop_
_entity.id
_entity.type
_entity.pdbx_description
1 polymer ?
#
loop_
_entity_poly.entity_id
_entity_poly.type
_entity_poly.pdbx_seq_one_letter_code
_entity_poly.pdbx_strand_id
1 'polypeptide(L)'
;MTLTVPAVGVATGIPAPARPSDARVSAGGRPYGGWMLRADDRDATATTAARYDGVERPAPLVTDRWVRRLQQDLATLGFLTPDAVDGAYGMITYWAVLEFQTYARRERAAVEPADATATRHADRLRPVDVPEPERYRGPVSGMADAPTQVAVRHWLDRRWRRPGPRPGW
;
A
#
# COMPACT_ATOMS: atom_id res chain seq x y z
N MET A 1 44.52 -31.15 37.02
CA MET A 1 44.67 -29.85 36.34
C MET A 1 43.64 -29.82 35.22
N THR A 2 42.55 -29.10 35.42
CA THR A 2 41.41 -29.04 34.49
C THR A 2 41.56 -27.79 33.64
N LEU A 3 41.66 -27.92 32.32
CA LEU A 3 41.71 -26.79 31.39
C LEU A 3 40.31 -26.58 30.79
N THR A 4 39.66 -25.51 31.23
CA THR A 4 38.42 -24.96 30.67
C THR A 4 38.72 -24.27 29.34
N VAL A 5 38.02 -24.65 28.28
CA VAL A 5 38.00 -23.93 27.00
C VAL A 5 36.74 -23.06 26.95
N PRO A 6 36.82 -21.75 26.66
CA PRO A 6 35.63 -20.91 26.53
C PRO A 6 34.95 -21.10 25.16
N ALA A 7 33.62 -21.06 25.16
CA ALA A 7 32.80 -21.06 23.96
C ALA A 7 32.94 -19.73 23.20
N VAL A 8 33.34 -19.79 21.94
CA VAL A 8 33.30 -18.64 21.02
C VAL A 8 31.87 -18.50 20.49
N GLY A 9 31.17 -17.46 20.94
CA GLY A 9 29.86 -17.08 20.44
C GLY A 9 29.96 -16.58 18.99
N VAL A 10 29.21 -17.22 18.10
CA VAL A 10 28.97 -16.75 16.74
C VAL A 10 27.90 -15.66 16.81
N ALA A 11 28.29 -14.42 16.55
CA ALA A 11 27.35 -13.31 16.38
C ALA A 11 27.82 -12.41 15.22
N THR A 12 27.71 -12.92 14.00
CA THR A 12 27.73 -12.10 12.79
C THR A 12 26.39 -12.28 12.08
N GLY A 13 25.35 -11.72 12.69
CA GLY A 13 24.08 -11.49 11.99
C GLY A 13 24.31 -10.38 10.98
N ILE A 14 24.33 -10.73 9.69
CA ILE A 14 24.13 -9.76 8.62
C ILE A 14 22.82 -9.02 8.94
N PRO A 15 22.81 -7.68 9.06
CA PRO A 15 21.57 -6.97 9.28
C PRO A 15 20.63 -7.30 8.12
N ALA A 16 19.44 -7.82 8.45
CA ALA A 16 18.40 -8.05 7.47
C ALA A 16 18.17 -6.74 6.69
N PRO A 17 17.98 -6.79 5.36
CA PRO A 17 17.67 -5.58 4.60
C PRO A 17 16.46 -4.90 5.23
N ALA A 18 16.56 -3.60 5.50
CA ALA A 18 15.46 -2.80 6.03
C ALA A 18 14.21 -3.05 5.19
N ARG A 19 13.08 -3.36 5.84
CA ARG A 19 11.84 -3.69 5.12
C ARG A 19 11.36 -2.44 4.37
N PRO A 20 10.68 -2.60 3.22
CA PRO A 20 10.10 -1.48 2.47
C PRO A 20 9.12 -0.63 3.28
N SER A 21 8.62 -1.14 4.41
CA SER A 21 7.76 -0.46 5.37
C SER A 21 8.51 0.49 6.31
N ASP A 22 9.75 0.14 6.68
CA ASP A 22 10.51 0.84 7.73
C ASP A 22 11.16 2.13 7.20
N ALA A 23 11.37 2.22 5.88
CA ALA A 23 11.85 3.44 5.21
C ALA A 23 10.74 4.48 4.92
N ARG A 24 9.48 4.22 5.28
CA ARG A 24 8.32 5.05 4.85
C ARG A 24 7.99 6.23 5.75
N VAL A 25 8.76 6.47 6.82
CA VAL A 25 8.62 7.69 7.62
C VAL A 25 9.46 8.79 6.98
N SER A 26 8.95 9.37 5.89
CA SER A 26 9.28 10.76 5.58
C SER A 26 8.42 11.62 6.49
N ALA A 27 9.08 12.35 7.38
CA ALA A 27 8.54 13.26 8.37
C ALA A 27 7.27 14.03 7.91
N GLY A 28 6.20 13.96 8.68
CA GLY A 28 5.07 14.93 8.66
C GLY A 28 4.27 15.11 7.35
N GLY A 29 4.62 14.41 6.26
CA GLY A 29 4.00 14.60 4.95
C GLY A 29 2.67 13.88 4.82
N ARG A 30 1.64 14.61 4.35
CA ARG A 30 0.35 14.02 3.99
C ARG A 30 0.57 12.87 2.98
N PRO A 31 -0.19 11.76 3.06
CA PRO A 31 -0.10 10.69 2.07
C PRO A 31 -0.18 11.24 0.64
N TYR A 32 0.59 10.65 -0.26
CA TYR A 32 0.63 11.03 -1.69
C TYR A 32 0.90 12.53 -1.92
N GLY A 33 1.73 13.15 -1.08
CA GLY A 33 2.07 14.56 -1.18
C GLY A 33 0.93 15.52 -0.79
N GLY A 34 -0.19 15.00 -0.27
CA GLY A 34 -1.38 15.77 0.03
C GLY A 34 -2.24 16.13 -1.19
N TRP A 35 -1.93 15.57 -2.36
CA TRP A 35 -2.70 15.78 -3.58
C TRP A 35 -3.95 14.91 -3.60
N MET A 36 -5.09 15.46 -4.02
CA MET A 36 -6.26 14.67 -4.34
C MET A 36 -6.06 14.01 -5.71
N LEU A 37 -5.61 12.76 -5.73
CA LEU A 37 -5.36 12.04 -6.98
C LEU A 37 -6.67 11.55 -7.59
N ARG A 38 -6.88 11.80 -8.87
CA ARG A 38 -8.11 11.49 -9.61
C ARG A 38 -7.82 11.06 -11.04
N ALA A 39 -8.86 10.61 -11.74
CA ALA A 39 -8.76 10.29 -13.16
C ALA A 39 -8.05 11.41 -13.95
N ASP A 40 -7.20 11.00 -14.89
CA ASP A 40 -6.31 11.82 -15.71
C ASP A 40 -5.09 12.43 -14.99
N ASP A 41 -4.97 12.30 -13.67
CA ASP A 41 -3.71 12.65 -12.99
C ASP A 41 -2.59 11.69 -13.39
N ARG A 42 -1.34 12.17 -13.35
CA ARG A 42 -0.17 11.40 -13.77
C ARG A 42 1.09 11.92 -13.11
N ASP A 43 2.04 11.02 -12.93
CA ASP A 43 3.39 11.38 -12.56
C ASP A 43 4.15 11.99 -13.74
N ALA A 44 5.16 12.82 -13.45
CA ALA A 44 6.00 13.41 -14.49
C ALA A 44 6.84 12.33 -15.21
N THR A 45 7.01 12.51 -16.52
CA THR A 45 7.96 11.76 -17.35
C THR A 45 9.06 12.69 -17.86
N ALA A 46 9.97 12.19 -18.70
CA ALA A 46 11.00 13.03 -19.32
C ALA A 46 10.42 14.14 -20.21
N THR A 47 9.22 13.93 -20.77
CA THR A 47 8.60 14.82 -21.77
C THR A 47 7.29 15.43 -21.31
N THR A 48 6.72 14.96 -20.20
CA THR A 48 5.38 15.33 -19.75
C THR A 48 5.44 15.78 -18.30
N ALA A 49 4.84 16.94 -18.01
CA ALA A 49 4.66 17.44 -16.66
C ALA A 49 3.77 16.50 -15.83
N ALA A 50 3.98 16.50 -14.51
CA ALA A 50 3.06 15.83 -13.59
C ALA A 50 1.72 16.55 -13.62
N ARG A 51 0.63 15.83 -13.41
CA ARG A 51 -0.71 16.40 -13.26
C ARG A 51 -1.29 15.83 -11.97
N TYR A 52 -1.57 16.70 -11.01
CA TYR A 52 -2.14 16.31 -9.72
C TYR A 52 -3.25 17.26 -9.33
N ASP A 53 -4.33 16.68 -8.79
CA ASP A 53 -5.55 17.43 -8.51
C ASP A 53 -6.03 18.13 -9.79
N GLY A 54 -5.92 17.46 -10.94
CA GLY A 54 -6.33 17.97 -12.25
C GLY A 54 -5.58 19.21 -12.76
N VAL A 55 -4.43 19.54 -12.18
CA VAL A 55 -3.61 20.69 -12.59
C VAL A 55 -2.20 20.24 -12.94
N GLU A 56 -1.68 20.73 -14.06
CA GLU A 56 -0.29 20.50 -14.47
C GLU A 56 0.67 21.13 -13.46
N ARG A 57 1.70 20.38 -13.09
CA ARG A 57 2.75 20.76 -12.15
C ARG A 57 4.07 20.80 -12.90
N PRO A 58 4.83 21.90 -12.81
CA PRO A 58 6.15 21.95 -13.43
C PRO A 58 7.02 20.77 -12.97
N ALA A 59 7.56 20.01 -13.92
CA ALA A 59 8.37 18.81 -13.63
C ALA A 59 9.51 19.05 -12.62
N PRO A 60 10.22 20.21 -12.60
CA PRO A 60 11.25 20.49 -11.61
C PRO A 60 10.76 20.57 -10.16
N LEU A 61 9.46 20.81 -9.96
CA LEU A 61 8.83 20.94 -8.63
C LEU A 61 8.30 19.61 -8.10
N VAL A 62 8.34 18.55 -8.92
CA VAL A 62 7.78 17.23 -8.58
C VAL A 62 8.81 16.14 -8.80
N THR A 63 9.58 15.86 -7.75
CA THR A 63 10.55 14.77 -7.73
C THR A 63 9.91 13.42 -7.44
N ASP A 64 8.82 13.41 -6.66
CA ASP A 64 8.13 12.19 -6.27
C ASP A 64 7.20 11.64 -7.38
N ARG A 65 6.77 10.39 -7.20
CA ARG A 65 5.89 9.65 -8.11
C ARG A 65 4.64 9.20 -7.35
N TRP A 66 3.73 10.15 -7.12
CA TRP A 66 2.59 9.97 -6.23
C TRP A 66 1.53 9.01 -6.76
N VAL A 67 1.23 9.04 -8.06
CA VAL A 67 0.27 8.10 -8.66
C VAL A 67 0.84 6.68 -8.60
N ARG A 68 2.11 6.51 -8.97
CA ARG A 68 2.81 5.22 -8.87
C ARG A 68 2.80 4.68 -7.44
N ARG A 69 3.02 5.55 -6.45
CA ARG A 69 2.98 5.16 -5.03
C ARG A 69 1.59 4.67 -4.61
N LEU A 70 0.52 5.37 -5.00
CA LEU A 70 -0.86 4.91 -4.76
C LEU A 70 -1.12 3.55 -5.40
N GLN A 71 -0.73 3.38 -6.67
CA GLN A 71 -0.90 2.12 -7.39
C GLN A 71 -0.15 0.95 -6.73
N GLN A 72 1.08 1.18 -6.27
CA GLN A 72 1.84 0.17 -5.52
C GLN A 72 1.17 -0.22 -4.21
N ASP A 73 0.62 0.77 -3.49
CA ASP A 73 -0.13 0.53 -2.26
C ASP A 73 -1.42 -0.25 -2.53
N LEU A 74 -2.20 0.12 -3.56
CA LEU A 74 -3.39 -0.64 -3.99
C LEU A 74 -3.03 -2.06 -4.42
N ALA A 75 -1.89 -2.24 -5.10
CA ALA A 75 -1.41 -3.56 -5.48
C ALA A 75 -1.02 -4.41 -4.27
N THR A 76 -0.36 -3.80 -3.28
CA THR A 76 -0.04 -4.44 -2.00
C THR A 76 -1.31 -4.88 -1.26
N LEU A 77 -2.37 -4.08 -1.33
CA LEU A 77 -3.67 -4.38 -0.71
C LEU A 77 -4.51 -5.40 -1.48
N GLY A 78 -4.14 -5.72 -2.73
CA GLY A 78 -4.85 -6.68 -3.59
C GLY A 78 -5.99 -6.07 -4.43
N PHE A 79 -5.98 -4.76 -4.64
CA PHE A 79 -6.96 -4.04 -5.49
C PHE A 79 -6.41 -3.68 -6.87
N LEU A 80 -5.10 -3.82 -7.08
CA LEU A 80 -4.44 -3.63 -8.36
C LEU A 80 -3.45 -4.77 -8.58
N THR A 81 -3.17 -5.12 -9.83
CA THR A 81 -2.07 -6.06 -10.12
C THR A 81 -0.75 -5.29 -10.22
N PRO A 82 0.39 -5.85 -9.75
CA PRO A 82 1.66 -5.12 -9.74
C PRO A 82 2.16 -4.66 -11.12
N ASP A 83 1.78 -5.37 -12.18
CA ASP A 83 2.07 -5.05 -13.58
C ASP A 83 1.26 -3.87 -14.13
N ALA A 84 0.15 -3.51 -13.49
CA ALA A 84 -0.67 -2.34 -13.86
C ALA A 84 -0.15 -1.02 -13.26
N VAL A 85 1.02 -1.02 -12.60
CA VAL A 85 1.63 0.16 -11.98
C VAL A 85 2.42 0.97 -13.02
N ASP A 86 1.81 2.01 -13.56
CA ASP A 86 2.35 2.82 -14.66
C ASP A 86 2.59 4.30 -14.32
N GLY A 87 2.09 4.78 -13.17
CA GLY A 87 2.15 6.19 -12.78
C GLY A 87 1.11 7.08 -13.47
N ALA A 88 0.13 6.50 -14.16
CA ALA A 88 -1.01 7.21 -14.74
C ALA A 88 -2.32 6.79 -14.05
N TYR A 89 -3.10 7.76 -13.60
CA TYR A 89 -4.38 7.52 -12.95
C TYR A 89 -5.45 7.32 -14.04
N GLY A 90 -5.32 6.22 -14.77
CA GLY A 90 -6.28 5.81 -15.78
C GLY A 90 -7.46 5.03 -15.20
N MET A 91 -8.30 4.50 -16.11
CA MET A 91 -9.51 3.74 -15.80
C MET A 91 -9.26 2.57 -14.82
N ILE A 92 -8.16 1.84 -14.98
CA ILE A 92 -7.81 0.72 -14.11
C ILE A 92 -7.55 1.18 -12.67
N THR A 93 -6.80 2.28 -12.49
CA THR A 93 -6.54 2.86 -11.17
C THR A 93 -7.83 3.40 -10.54
N TYR A 94 -8.68 4.05 -11.33
CA TYR A 94 -9.99 4.53 -10.89
C TYR A 94 -10.86 3.39 -10.35
N TRP A 95 -10.98 2.28 -11.08
CA TRP A 95 -11.76 1.12 -10.62
C TRP A 95 -11.15 0.46 -9.38
N ALA A 96 -9.82 0.37 -9.30
CA ALA A 96 -9.15 -0.15 -8.11
C ALA A 96 -9.46 0.67 -6.84
N VAL A 97 -9.47 2.00 -6.97
CA VAL A 97 -9.82 2.89 -5.84
C VAL A 97 -11.30 2.77 -5.48
N LEU A 98 -12.18 2.73 -6.48
CA LEU A 98 -13.62 2.55 -6.25
C LEU A 98 -13.91 1.20 -5.56
N GLU A 99 -13.22 0.14 -5.97
CA GLU A 99 -13.31 -1.17 -5.35
C GLU A 99 -12.78 -1.15 -3.92
N PHE A 100 -11.62 -0.53 -3.68
CA PHE A 100 -11.08 -0.35 -2.33
C PHE A 100 -12.08 0.36 -1.41
N GLN A 101 -12.62 1.51 -1.84
CA GLN A 101 -13.59 2.30 -1.07
C GLN A 101 -14.84 1.48 -0.73
N THR A 102 -15.34 0.70 -1.70
CA THR A 102 -16.51 -0.17 -1.51
C THR A 102 -16.20 -1.32 -0.55
N TYR A 103 -15.04 -1.95 -0.70
CA TYR A 103 -14.64 -3.10 0.10
C TYR A 103 -14.31 -2.71 1.54
N ALA A 104 -13.65 -1.56 1.74
CA ALA A 104 -13.25 -1.06 3.05
C ALA A 104 -14.42 -0.67 3.97
N ARG A 105 -15.66 -0.65 3.45
CA ARG A 105 -16.90 -0.50 4.23
C ARG A 105 -17.38 -1.80 4.87
N ARG A 106 -16.86 -2.94 4.43
CA ARG A 106 -17.34 -4.26 4.87
C ARG A 106 -16.86 -4.58 6.28
N GLU A 107 -17.59 -5.50 6.91
CA GLU A 107 -17.28 -5.98 8.26
C GLU A 107 -16.16 -7.03 8.31
N ARG A 108 -15.71 -7.53 7.15
CA ARG A 108 -14.63 -8.52 7.07
C ARG A 108 -13.57 -8.09 6.07
N ALA A 109 -12.33 -8.39 6.43
CA ALA A 109 -11.16 -8.32 5.57
C ALA A 109 -10.31 -9.58 5.74
N ALA A 110 -9.27 -9.71 4.93
CA ALA A 110 -8.16 -10.61 5.25
C ALA A 110 -7.04 -9.80 5.93
N VAL A 111 -6.25 -10.43 6.80
CA VAL A 111 -4.98 -9.91 7.29
C VAL A 111 -3.86 -10.85 6.85
N GLU A 112 -2.71 -10.28 6.49
CA GLU A 112 -1.47 -11.02 6.27
C GLU A 112 -0.53 -10.84 7.48
N PRO A 113 -0.47 -11.80 8.41
CA PRO A 113 0.37 -11.71 9.59
C PRO A 113 1.86 -11.56 9.24
N ALA A 114 2.62 -10.89 10.10
CA ALA A 114 4.04 -10.63 9.85
C ALA A 114 4.93 -11.87 9.92
N ASP A 115 4.47 -12.89 10.64
CA ASP A 115 5.08 -14.20 10.82
C ASP A 115 4.60 -15.24 9.79
N ALA A 116 3.76 -14.85 8.82
CA ALA A 116 3.22 -15.79 7.84
C ALA A 116 4.31 -16.27 6.85
N THR A 117 4.61 -17.57 6.87
CA THR A 117 5.70 -18.19 6.08
C THR A 117 5.24 -18.99 4.87
N ALA A 118 3.93 -19.22 4.69
CA ALA A 118 3.43 -20.04 3.59
C ALA A 118 3.80 -19.45 2.22
N THR A 119 4.24 -20.31 1.30
CA THR A 119 4.69 -19.90 -0.04
C THR A 119 3.57 -19.27 -0.87
N ARG A 120 2.36 -19.84 -0.81
CA ARG A 120 1.20 -19.33 -1.52
C ARG A 120 0.61 -18.15 -0.75
N HIS A 121 0.44 -17.01 -1.41
CA HIS A 121 -0.09 -15.79 -0.76
C HIS A 121 -1.47 -16.01 -0.12
N ALA A 122 -2.38 -16.71 -0.80
CA ALA A 122 -3.72 -17.00 -0.26
C ALA A 122 -3.69 -17.75 1.08
N ASP A 123 -2.71 -18.64 1.28
CA ASP A 123 -2.60 -19.47 2.48
C ASP A 123 -2.04 -18.68 3.68
N ARG A 124 -1.44 -17.51 3.43
CA ARG A 124 -1.01 -16.57 4.48
C ARG A 124 -2.16 -15.71 5.03
N LEU A 125 -3.27 -15.62 4.30
CA LEU A 125 -4.38 -14.73 4.63
C LEU A 125 -5.29 -15.34 5.69
N ARG A 126 -5.45 -14.64 6.81
CA ARG A 126 -6.41 -14.99 7.87
C ARG A 126 -7.62 -14.05 7.80
N PRO A 127 -8.87 -14.53 7.93
CA PRO A 127 -10.01 -13.64 8.03
C PRO A 127 -9.94 -12.82 9.32
N VAL A 128 -10.38 -11.57 9.26
CA VAL A 128 -10.47 -10.67 10.42
C VAL A 128 -11.75 -9.84 10.32
N ASP A 129 -12.39 -9.60 11.47
CA ASP A 129 -13.50 -8.66 11.56
C ASP A 129 -12.96 -7.23 11.64
N VAL A 130 -13.52 -6.34 10.83
CA VAL A 130 -13.19 -4.92 10.79
C VAL A 130 -14.13 -4.18 11.74
N PRO A 131 -13.61 -3.58 12.84
CA PRO A 131 -14.41 -2.80 13.77
C PRO A 131 -15.14 -1.67 13.04
N GLU A 132 -16.40 -1.42 13.40
CA GLU A 132 -17.22 -0.37 12.79
C GLU A 132 -16.54 1.03 12.74
N PRO A 133 -15.81 1.49 13.76
CA PRO A 133 -15.13 2.79 13.67
C PRO A 133 -13.94 2.81 12.69
N GLU A 134 -13.40 1.65 12.32
CA GLU A 134 -12.27 1.52 11.39
C GLU A 134 -12.70 1.32 9.93
N ARG A 135 -14.00 1.14 9.70
CA ARG A 135 -14.56 1.00 8.36
C ARG A 135 -14.52 2.33 7.63
N TYR A 136 -14.27 2.28 6.33
CA TYR A 136 -14.27 3.47 5.49
C TYR A 136 -15.67 4.11 5.47
N ARG A 137 -15.77 5.40 5.82
CA ARG A 137 -17.04 6.16 5.81
C ARG A 137 -17.06 7.30 4.78
N GLY A 138 -15.94 7.52 4.08
CA GLY A 138 -15.85 8.54 3.02
C GLY A 138 -16.62 8.13 1.75
N PRO A 139 -16.73 9.03 0.75
CA PRO A 139 -17.46 8.76 -0.48
C PRO A 139 -16.85 7.61 -1.30
N VAL A 140 -17.68 6.91 -2.07
CA VAL A 140 -17.23 5.97 -3.11
C VAL A 140 -17.21 6.74 -4.44
N SER A 141 -16.07 7.37 -4.73
CA SER A 141 -15.91 8.31 -5.85
C SER A 141 -14.86 7.87 -6.87
N GLY A 142 -14.05 6.85 -6.54
CA GLY A 142 -12.87 6.48 -7.32
C GLY A 142 -11.75 7.53 -7.29
N MET A 143 -11.87 8.59 -6.46
CA MET A 143 -10.80 9.55 -6.19
C MET A 143 -10.05 9.15 -4.92
N ALA A 144 -8.73 9.26 -4.94
CA ALA A 144 -7.92 9.14 -3.73
C ALA A 144 -7.87 10.48 -2.99
N ASP A 145 -9.01 10.89 -2.43
CA ASP A 145 -9.16 12.05 -1.55
C ASP A 145 -8.62 11.78 -0.13
N ALA A 146 -8.60 12.80 0.74
CA ALA A 146 -8.01 12.65 2.08
C ALA A 146 -8.59 11.48 2.90
N PRO A 147 -9.92 11.26 2.96
CA PRO A 147 -10.48 10.06 3.60
C PRO A 147 -9.98 8.75 2.99
N THR A 148 -9.93 8.66 1.66
CA THR A 148 -9.45 7.46 0.95
C THR A 148 -7.98 7.19 1.27
N GLN A 149 -7.16 8.22 1.26
CA GLN A 149 -5.73 8.10 1.52
C GLN A 149 -5.43 7.64 2.95
N VAL A 150 -6.15 8.20 3.93
CA VAL A 150 -6.06 7.76 5.33
C VAL A 150 -6.48 6.30 5.45
N ALA A 151 -7.56 5.90 4.76
CA ALA A 151 -8.02 4.51 4.78
C ALA A 151 -7.00 3.55 4.14
N VAL A 152 -6.39 3.89 2.99
CA VAL A 152 -5.34 3.09 2.36
C VAL A 152 -4.17 2.90 3.32
N ARG A 153 -3.73 3.99 3.96
CA ARG A 153 -2.63 3.94 4.94
C ARG A 153 -2.97 3.06 6.14
N HIS A 154 -4.15 3.24 6.70
CA HIS A 154 -4.65 2.43 7.81
C HIS A 154 -4.67 0.93 7.46
N TRP A 155 -5.17 0.58 6.26
CA TRP A 155 -5.18 -0.80 5.78
C TRP A 155 -3.77 -1.38 5.63
N LEU A 156 -2.81 -0.59 5.14
CA LEU A 156 -1.40 -1.02 5.04
C LEU A 156 -0.80 -1.27 6.42
N ASP A 157 -1.02 -0.36 7.37
CA ASP A 157 -0.48 -0.45 8.74
C ASP A 157 -1.10 -1.64 9.50
N ARG A 158 -2.40 -1.90 9.31
CA ARG A 158 -3.11 -3.09 9.81
C ARG A 158 -2.77 -4.38 9.06
N ARG A 159 -2.06 -4.29 7.92
CA ARG A 159 -1.79 -5.38 6.99
C ARG A 159 -3.06 -6.09 6.48
N TRP A 160 -4.14 -5.34 6.35
CA TRP A 160 -5.37 -5.85 5.76
C TRP A 160 -5.22 -5.99 4.25
N ARG A 161 -5.91 -6.97 3.68
CA ARG A 161 -5.89 -7.35 2.26
C ARG A 161 -7.30 -7.64 1.82
N ARG A 162 -7.54 -7.47 0.52
CA ARG A 162 -8.66 -8.15 -0.12
C ARG A 162 -8.34 -9.65 -0.20
N PRO A 163 -9.19 -10.54 0.32
CA PRO A 163 -9.06 -11.97 0.05
C PRO A 163 -9.23 -12.18 -1.46
N GLY A 164 -8.29 -12.89 -2.09
CA GLY A 164 -8.51 -13.44 -3.42
C GLY A 164 -9.65 -14.48 -3.39
N PRO A 165 -10.23 -14.86 -4.54
CA PRO A 165 -11.20 -15.95 -4.60
C PRO A 165 -10.60 -17.21 -3.94
N ARG A 166 -11.31 -17.77 -2.96
CA ARG A 166 -11.00 -19.08 -2.38
C ARG A 166 -11.64 -20.15 -3.27
N PRO A 167 -10.93 -21.20 -3.71
CA PRO A 167 -11.58 -22.36 -4.26
C PRO A 167 -12.34 -23.09 -3.13
N GLY A 168 -13.65 -23.27 -3.29
CA GLY A 168 -14.49 -24.05 -2.39
C GLY A 168 -15.16 -23.25 -1.26
N TRP A 169 -16.13 -22.40 -1.63
CA TRP A 169 -17.36 -22.11 -0.88
C TRP A 169 -18.49 -21.98 -1.88
#